data_AF-A0A812IE18-F1
#
_entry.id   AF-A0A812IE18-F1
#
_cell.length_a   1.000
_cell.length_b   1.000
_cell.length_c   1.000
_cell.angle_alpha   90.00
_cell.angle_beta   90.00
_cell.angle_gamma   90.00
#
_symmetry.space_group_name_H-M   'P 1'
#
loop_
_entity.id
_entity.type
_entity.pdbx_description
1 polymer ?
#
loop_
_entity_poly.entity_id
_entity_poly.type
_entity_poly.pdbx_seq_one_letter_code
_entity_poly.pdbx_strand_id
1 'polypeptide(L)'
;MAMHEARSLSVRDMMDLGQTPDTLTALLNEELPVRYARRISMLEALPHWQDKESIRHVREMYIKSFKELRLCSAEGLSESELRLALAKIKRRHTRTNLLVQGFKEYLQQEQLTETQINDWLDQFFKLRISTNLLISQFLEIANDASQGSEADASFDPYQSFISTKCDPLKIAEHAANVIQNLCHEWYGSAPKIIVTDAGAVPFTFVPRYMFYILSELLKNAVRATVEQHSFSGNSDMVPISLVVCTGRGVTSVRISDTGGGIPVDRLPHVWSYLYTTAQPQDFPITRESVDAPTRLRHVEMSMQPGHSLLDQDEDTSQEHRILLRSPLAGLGCGLPLSRLYAEYLGGRLKLQTLPRYGTDVFVYLNSVGNSAEMLSAI
;
A
#
# COMPACT_ATOMS: atom_id res chain seq x y z
N MET A 1 2.19 -3.16 29.18
CA MET A 1 2.11 -2.33 27.95
C MET A 1 1.17 -2.90 26.90
N ALA A 2 1.03 -4.23 26.71
CA ALA A 2 0.00 -4.78 25.80
C ALA A 2 -1.46 -4.49 26.22
N MET A 3 -1.66 -4.02 27.46
CA MET A 3 -2.94 -3.57 28.01
C MET A 3 -3.26 -2.08 27.75
N HIS A 4 -2.33 -1.29 27.21
CA HIS A 4 -2.66 0.07 26.76
C HIS A 4 -3.19 0.01 25.33
N GLU A 5 -4.39 0.54 25.13
CA GLU A 5 -4.95 0.72 23.79
C GLU A 5 -4.15 1.80 23.05
N ALA A 6 -3.82 1.52 21.80
CA ALA A 6 -3.19 2.52 20.93
C ALA A 6 -4.18 3.67 20.73
N ARG A 7 -3.72 4.91 20.90
CA ARG A 7 -4.59 6.08 20.67
C ARG A 7 -4.95 6.14 19.20
N SER A 8 -6.25 6.18 18.90
CA SER A 8 -6.74 6.61 17.59
C SER A 8 -6.43 8.09 17.45
N LEU A 9 -5.62 8.43 16.45
CA LEU A 9 -5.29 9.82 16.13
C LEU A 9 -6.13 10.21 14.94
N SER A 10 -6.86 11.31 14.97
CA SER A 10 -7.34 11.87 13.71
C SER A 10 -6.17 12.40 12.92
N VAL A 11 -6.32 12.45 11.60
CA VAL A 11 -5.25 13.01 10.79
C VAL A 11 -5.07 14.51 11.06
N ARG A 12 -6.13 15.17 11.54
CA ARG A 12 -6.04 16.52 12.08
C ARG A 12 -5.16 16.56 13.32
N ASP A 13 -5.31 15.62 14.25
CA ASP A 13 -4.40 15.47 15.39
C ASP A 13 -2.96 15.23 14.91
N MET A 14 -2.76 14.42 13.86
CA MET A 14 -1.43 14.18 13.30
C MET A 14 -0.81 15.43 12.64
N MET A 15 -1.62 16.31 12.03
CA MET A 15 -1.18 17.59 11.49
C MET A 15 -0.92 18.63 12.60
N ASP A 16 -1.79 18.69 13.60
CA ASP A 16 -1.71 19.64 14.71
C ASP A 16 -0.56 19.29 15.67
N LEU A 17 -0.35 17.99 15.95
CA LEU A 17 0.79 17.47 16.71
C LEU A 17 2.08 17.45 15.88
N GLY A 18 1.99 17.61 14.56
CA GLY A 18 3.11 17.64 13.63
C GLY A 18 3.69 19.05 13.41
N GLN A 19 3.28 20.05 14.18
CA GLN A 19 3.77 21.43 14.01
C GLN A 19 5.21 21.62 14.49
N THR A 20 5.72 20.75 15.40
CA THR A 20 7.12 20.79 15.84
C THR A 20 7.71 19.38 15.94
N PRO A 21 9.01 19.20 15.62
CA PRO A 21 9.69 17.90 15.77
C PRO A 21 9.61 17.32 17.19
N ASP A 22 9.67 18.17 18.22
CA ASP A 22 9.68 17.75 19.63
C ASP A 22 8.35 17.12 20.08
N THR A 23 7.23 17.74 19.71
CA THR A 23 5.89 17.25 20.09
C THR A 23 5.58 15.92 19.40
N LEU A 24 5.96 15.79 18.14
CA LEU A 24 5.83 14.53 17.41
C LEU A 24 6.79 13.46 17.94
N THR A 25 8.02 13.83 18.33
CA THR A 25 8.97 12.91 18.96
C THR A 25 8.43 12.31 20.25
N ALA A 26 7.83 13.14 21.12
CA ALA A 26 7.19 12.68 22.34
C ALA A 26 6.06 11.68 22.04
N LEU A 27 5.19 12.02 21.08
CA LEU A 27 4.11 11.15 20.63
C LEU A 27 4.62 9.80 20.11
N LEU A 28 5.67 9.80 19.27
CA LEU A 28 6.23 8.56 18.72
C LEU A 28 6.85 7.66 19.78
N ASN A 29 7.55 8.25 20.76
CA ASN A 29 8.13 7.51 21.88
C ASN A 29 7.06 6.85 22.75
N GLU A 30 5.88 7.45 22.86
CA GLU A 30 4.74 6.88 23.58
C GLU A 30 3.99 5.83 22.74
N GLU A 31 3.60 6.19 21.51
CA GLU A 31 2.68 5.41 20.68
C GLU A 31 3.32 4.25 19.92
N LEU A 32 4.53 4.44 19.37
CA LEU A 32 5.14 3.39 18.54
C LEU A 32 5.38 2.10 19.33
N PRO A 33 5.98 2.11 20.54
CA PRO A 33 6.14 0.88 21.32
C PRO A 33 4.81 0.19 21.59
N VAL A 34 3.74 0.92 21.90
CA VAL A 34 2.40 0.35 22.15
C VAL A 34 1.86 -0.32 20.89
N ARG A 35 1.91 0.36 19.74
CA ARG A 35 1.44 -0.17 18.44
C ARG A 35 2.27 -1.37 17.96
N TYR A 36 3.57 -1.40 18.25
CA TYR A 36 4.43 -2.56 17.99
C TYR A 36 4.12 -3.72 18.93
N ALA A 37 3.96 -3.47 20.24
CA ALA A 37 3.57 -4.49 21.21
C ALA A 37 2.23 -5.12 20.87
N ARG A 38 1.22 -4.33 20.47
CA ARG A 38 -0.09 -4.85 20.06
C ARG A 38 0.02 -5.81 18.88
N ARG A 39 0.79 -5.46 17.85
CA ARG A 39 1.02 -6.35 16.69
C ARG A 39 1.77 -7.63 17.08
N ILE A 40 2.71 -7.56 18.02
CA ILE A 40 3.37 -8.77 18.57
C ILE A 40 2.32 -9.65 19.27
N SER A 41 1.47 -9.08 20.12
CA SER A 41 0.40 -9.82 20.80
C SER A 41 -0.61 -10.42 19.81
N MET A 42 -0.96 -9.72 18.73
CA MET A 42 -1.83 -10.27 17.67
C MET A 42 -1.21 -11.49 17.00
N LEU A 43 0.11 -11.49 16.77
CA LEU A 43 0.85 -12.62 16.19
C LEU A 43 0.92 -13.79 17.17
N GLU A 44 1.17 -13.51 18.45
CA GLU A 44 1.27 -14.52 19.51
C GLU A 44 -0.09 -15.13 19.89
N ALA A 45 -1.19 -14.45 19.58
CA ALA A 45 -2.55 -14.94 19.76
C ALA A 45 -3.00 -15.94 18.68
N LEU A 46 -2.26 -16.06 17.57
CA LEU A 46 -2.56 -17.05 16.54
C LEU A 46 -2.28 -18.46 17.05
N PRO A 47 -3.14 -19.45 16.73
CA PRO A 47 -2.95 -20.83 17.18
C PRO A 47 -1.66 -21.41 16.59
N HIS A 48 -0.84 -22.08 17.40
CA HIS A 48 0.38 -22.76 16.93
C HIS A 48 1.32 -21.88 16.08
N TRP A 49 1.38 -20.57 16.34
CA TRP A 49 2.17 -19.64 15.54
C TRP A 49 3.66 -20.00 15.51
N GLN A 50 4.16 -20.71 16.54
CA GLN A 50 5.55 -21.16 16.62
C GLN A 50 5.91 -22.12 15.49
N ASP A 51 4.94 -22.91 15.02
CA ASP A 51 5.14 -23.93 13.99
C ASP A 51 5.11 -23.33 12.58
N LYS A 52 4.61 -22.09 12.44
CA LYS A 52 4.53 -21.37 11.17
C LYS A 52 5.77 -20.50 10.96
N GLU A 53 6.69 -20.94 10.09
CA GLU A 53 7.95 -20.23 9.81
C GLU A 53 7.72 -18.75 9.45
N SER A 54 6.78 -18.49 8.52
CA SER A 54 6.46 -17.13 8.07
C SER A 54 5.96 -16.22 9.19
N ILE A 55 5.11 -16.74 10.09
CA ILE A 55 4.54 -15.97 11.21
C ILE A 55 5.62 -15.69 12.25
N ARG A 56 6.43 -16.68 12.60
CA ARG A 56 7.58 -16.55 13.51
C ARG A 56 8.58 -15.50 13.02
N HIS A 57 8.93 -15.52 11.73
CA HIS A 57 9.82 -14.53 11.14
C HIS A 57 9.27 -13.11 11.27
N VAL A 58 7.98 -12.90 10.95
CA VAL A 58 7.33 -11.60 11.10
C VAL A 58 7.31 -11.19 12.57
N ARG A 59 6.97 -12.08 13.51
CA ARG A 59 7.00 -11.79 14.94
C ARG A 59 8.38 -11.34 15.42
N GLU A 60 9.44 -12.06 15.05
CA GLU A 60 10.82 -11.72 15.43
C GLU A 60 11.23 -10.33 14.91
N MET A 61 10.83 -10.00 13.69
CA MET A 61 11.02 -8.67 13.10
C MET A 61 10.34 -7.56 13.90
N TYR A 62 9.10 -7.78 14.35
CA TYR A 62 8.37 -6.84 15.22
C TYR A 62 9.00 -6.74 16.60
N ILE A 63 9.45 -7.83 17.21
CA ILE A 63 10.15 -7.83 18.51
C ILE A 63 11.46 -7.05 18.43
N LYS A 64 12.25 -7.27 17.38
CA LYS A 64 13.51 -6.53 17.17
C LYS A 64 13.26 -5.03 17.12
N SER A 65 12.23 -4.62 16.39
CA SER A 65 11.88 -3.20 16.24
C SER A 65 11.31 -2.61 17.53
N PHE A 66 10.49 -3.38 18.26
CA PHE A 66 10.00 -2.97 19.58
C PHE A 66 11.14 -2.74 20.57
N LYS A 67 12.14 -3.63 20.60
CA LYS A 67 13.34 -3.47 21.45
C LYS A 67 14.13 -2.22 21.05
N GLU A 68 14.38 -2.02 19.76
CA GLU A 68 15.06 -0.81 19.26
C GLU A 68 14.30 0.47 19.66
N LEU A 69 12.97 0.53 19.48
CA LEU A 69 12.14 1.68 19.87
C LEU A 69 12.23 1.97 21.37
N ARG A 70 12.18 0.92 22.21
CA ARG A 70 12.28 1.07 23.67
C ARG A 70 13.65 1.58 24.13
N LEU A 71 14.72 1.18 23.45
CA LEU A 71 16.07 1.70 23.71
C LEU A 71 16.14 3.19 23.32
N CYS A 72 15.59 3.56 22.15
CA CYS A 72 15.54 4.95 21.70
C CYS A 72 14.85 5.86 22.73
N SER A 73 13.71 5.43 23.26
CA SER A 73 12.96 6.21 24.26
C SER A 73 13.65 6.30 25.62
N ALA A 74 14.48 5.31 25.98
CA ALA A 74 15.19 5.29 27.27
C ALA A 74 16.49 6.11 27.25
N GLU A 75 17.19 6.14 26.11
CA GLU A 75 18.48 6.81 25.96
C GLU A 75 18.35 8.31 25.67
N GLY A 76 17.15 8.82 25.40
CA GLY A 76 16.94 10.24 25.09
C GLY A 76 17.66 10.68 23.82
N LEU A 77 17.55 9.86 22.77
CA LEU A 77 18.26 10.07 21.51
C LEU A 77 18.00 11.47 20.91
N SER A 78 19.02 11.99 20.22
CA SER A 78 18.84 13.16 19.37
C SER A 78 17.85 12.89 18.22
N GLU A 79 17.23 13.94 17.69
CA GLU A 79 16.30 13.85 16.55
C GLU A 79 16.92 13.09 15.36
N SER A 80 18.20 13.33 15.07
CA SER A 80 18.93 12.67 13.97
C SER A 80 19.08 11.17 14.19
N GLU A 81 19.39 10.75 15.42
CA GLU A 81 19.52 9.33 15.78
C GLU A 81 18.16 8.61 15.71
N LEU A 82 17.09 9.27 16.21
CA LEU A 82 15.73 8.76 16.10
C LEU A 82 15.30 8.62 14.63
N ARG A 83 15.60 9.61 13.78
CA ARG A 83 15.32 9.60 12.34
C ARG A 83 15.99 8.40 11.66
N LEU A 84 17.27 8.15 11.94
CA LEU A 84 18.00 6.99 11.40
C LEU A 84 17.40 5.66 11.89
N ALA A 85 17.07 5.57 13.18
CA ALA A 85 16.45 4.38 13.76
C ALA A 85 15.08 4.08 13.12
N LEU A 86 14.23 5.10 12.96
CA LEU A 86 12.91 4.96 12.36
C LEU A 86 12.96 4.64 10.87
N ALA A 87 13.90 5.23 10.12
CA ALA A 87 14.12 4.86 8.72
C ALA A 87 14.52 3.38 8.57
N LYS A 88 15.44 2.90 9.43
CA LYS A 88 15.84 1.49 9.51
C LYS A 88 14.67 0.58 9.85
N ILE A 89 13.85 0.96 10.83
CA ILE A 89 12.64 0.22 11.22
C ILE A 89 11.66 0.16 10.04
N LYS A 90 11.35 1.29 9.40
CA LYS A 90 10.45 1.35 8.25
C LYS A 90 10.91 0.43 7.12
N ARG A 91 12.22 0.42 6.79
CA ARG A 91 12.80 -0.49 5.78
C ARG A 91 12.71 -1.96 6.20
N ARG A 92 12.97 -2.29 7.47
CA ARG A 92 12.88 -3.68 7.96
C ARG A 92 11.49 -4.27 7.74
N HIS A 93 10.46 -3.47 7.97
CA HIS A 93 9.07 -3.91 7.98
C HIS A 93 8.47 -4.12 6.61
N THR A 94 9.20 -3.89 5.52
CA THR A 94 8.73 -4.17 4.16
C THR A 94 8.31 -5.64 4.03
N ARG A 95 9.07 -6.59 4.61
CA ARG A 95 8.84 -8.05 4.53
C ARG A 95 7.57 -8.61 5.21
N THR A 96 6.60 -7.75 5.56
CA THR A 96 5.33 -8.14 6.20
C THR A 96 4.42 -8.94 5.25
N ASN A 97 4.70 -8.96 3.95
CA ASN A 97 4.02 -9.80 2.97
C ASN A 97 4.14 -11.31 3.23
N LEU A 98 5.11 -11.73 4.04
CA LEU A 98 5.22 -13.11 4.52
C LEU A 98 3.98 -13.57 5.31
N LEU A 99 3.22 -12.65 5.91
CA LEU A 99 1.98 -13.00 6.61
C LEU A 99 1.00 -13.72 5.69
N VAL A 100 0.87 -13.28 4.43
CA VAL A 100 -0.04 -13.89 3.47
C VAL A 100 0.31 -15.36 3.25
N GLN A 101 1.61 -15.69 3.21
CA GLN A 101 2.07 -17.07 3.10
C GLN A 101 1.72 -17.89 4.35
N GLY A 102 1.99 -17.34 5.55
CA GLY A 102 1.61 -18.02 6.79
C GLY A 102 0.10 -18.25 6.93
N PHE A 103 -0.72 -17.31 6.48
CA PHE A 103 -2.18 -17.46 6.49
C PHE A 103 -2.72 -18.44 5.46
N LYS A 104 -2.02 -18.66 4.33
CA LYS A 104 -2.34 -19.79 3.44
C LYS A 104 -2.17 -21.12 4.14
N GLU A 105 -1.12 -21.29 4.92
CA GLU A 105 -0.90 -22.52 5.70
C GLU A 105 -1.99 -22.73 6.77
N TYR A 106 -2.47 -21.66 7.40
CA TYR A 106 -3.60 -21.74 8.33
C TYR A 106 -4.90 -22.18 7.65
N LEU A 107 -5.19 -21.63 6.48
CA LEU A 107 -6.38 -21.99 5.72
C LEU A 107 -6.31 -23.44 5.22
N GLN A 108 -5.16 -23.87 4.70
CA GLN A 108 -4.94 -25.23 4.20
C GLN A 108 -5.05 -26.30 5.28
N GLN A 109 -4.67 -25.97 6.52
CA GLN A 109 -4.78 -26.87 7.67
C GLN A 109 -6.13 -26.73 8.40
N GLU A 110 -7.07 -25.97 7.83
CA GLU A 110 -8.41 -25.72 8.40
C GLU A 110 -8.38 -25.16 9.83
N GLN A 111 -7.28 -24.53 10.22
CA GLN A 111 -7.09 -23.97 11.56
C GLN A 111 -7.80 -22.62 11.72
N LEU A 112 -7.94 -21.87 10.64
CA LEU A 112 -8.66 -20.60 10.58
C LEU A 112 -9.49 -20.55 9.30
N THR A 113 -10.69 -19.98 9.40
CA THR A 113 -11.55 -19.71 8.25
C THR A 113 -11.06 -18.49 7.46
N GLU A 114 -11.43 -18.41 6.18
CA GLU A 114 -11.12 -17.25 5.33
C GLU A 114 -11.62 -15.93 5.95
N THR A 115 -12.79 -15.93 6.58
CA THR A 115 -13.35 -14.74 7.24
C THR A 115 -12.49 -14.31 8.43
N GLN A 116 -12.12 -15.24 9.32
CA GLN A 116 -11.25 -14.93 10.46
C GLN A 116 -9.88 -14.39 10.02
N ILE A 117 -9.32 -14.94 8.94
CA ILE A 117 -8.06 -14.47 8.38
C ILE A 117 -8.20 -13.04 7.84
N ASN A 118 -9.27 -12.77 7.09
CA ASN A 118 -9.51 -11.44 6.52
C ASN A 118 -9.71 -10.39 7.61
N ASP A 119 -10.49 -10.69 8.64
CA ASP A 119 -10.71 -9.79 9.78
C ASP A 119 -9.41 -9.51 10.53
N TRP A 120 -8.58 -10.54 10.75
CA TRP A 120 -7.29 -10.39 11.40
C TRP A 120 -6.33 -9.53 10.57
N LEU A 121 -6.25 -9.79 9.25
CA LEU A 121 -5.39 -9.03 8.34
C LEU A 121 -5.84 -7.59 8.19
N ASP A 122 -7.15 -7.33 8.16
CA ASP A 122 -7.71 -5.98 8.17
C ASP A 122 -7.22 -5.19 9.38
N GLN A 123 -7.34 -5.74 10.58
CA GLN A 123 -6.88 -5.09 11.81
C GLN A 123 -5.36 -4.88 11.80
N PHE A 124 -4.60 -5.90 11.40
CA PHE A 124 -3.14 -5.85 11.40
C PHE A 124 -2.63 -4.79 10.41
N PHE A 125 -3.18 -4.74 9.20
CA PHE A 125 -2.78 -3.78 8.19
C PHE A 125 -3.25 -2.36 8.51
N LYS A 126 -4.43 -2.17 9.13
CA LYS A 126 -4.84 -0.84 9.65
C LYS A 126 -3.82 -0.27 10.65
N LEU A 127 -3.41 -1.07 11.64
CA LEU A 127 -2.39 -0.66 12.61
C LEU A 127 -1.04 -0.35 11.94
N ARG A 128 -0.69 -1.12 10.91
CA ARG A 128 0.52 -0.89 10.13
C ARG A 128 0.47 0.42 9.33
N ILE A 129 -0.62 0.65 8.60
CA ILE A 129 -0.83 1.87 7.80
C ILE A 129 -0.67 3.10 8.70
N SER A 130 -1.33 3.09 9.85
CA SER A 130 -1.28 4.15 10.84
C SER A 130 0.13 4.38 11.42
N THR A 131 0.82 3.31 11.82
CA THR A 131 2.22 3.42 12.29
C THR A 131 3.13 4.01 11.21
N ASN A 132 2.97 3.55 9.97
CA ASN A 132 3.76 4.01 8.84
C ASN A 132 3.49 5.48 8.52
N LEU A 133 2.26 5.96 8.65
CA LEU A 133 1.91 7.36 8.46
C LEU A 133 2.62 8.25 9.50
N LEU A 134 2.54 7.89 10.79
CA LEU A 134 3.21 8.62 11.87
C LEU A 134 4.73 8.72 11.66
N ILE A 135 5.37 7.57 11.37
CA ILE A 135 6.81 7.54 11.09
C ILE A 135 7.13 8.43 9.88
N SER A 136 6.32 8.36 8.83
CA SER A 136 6.56 9.14 7.61
C SER A 136 6.41 10.64 7.82
N GLN A 137 5.41 11.06 8.61
CA GLN A 137 5.19 12.46 8.96
C GLN A 137 6.40 13.03 9.71
N PHE A 138 6.94 12.26 10.67
CA PHE A 138 8.13 12.68 11.41
C PHE A 138 9.38 12.77 10.55
N LEU A 139 9.63 11.75 9.72
CA LEU A 139 10.79 11.77 8.83
C LEU A 139 10.76 12.97 7.88
N GLU A 140 9.57 13.41 7.46
CA GLU A 140 9.41 14.59 6.62
C GLU A 140 9.73 15.88 7.38
N ILE A 141 9.08 16.11 8.53
CA ILE A 141 9.28 17.32 9.34
C ILE A 141 10.76 17.47 9.76
N ALA A 142 11.41 16.35 10.11
CA ALA A 142 12.82 16.34 10.48
C ALA A 142 13.75 16.68 9.31
N ASN A 143 13.38 16.32 8.07
CA ASN A 143 14.16 16.68 6.88
C ASN A 143 14.01 18.18 6.54
N ASP A 144 12.80 18.73 6.63
CA ASP A 144 12.53 20.17 6.39
C ASP A 144 13.27 21.06 7.40
N ALA A 145 13.33 20.64 8.68
CA ALA A 145 14.05 21.37 9.72
C ALA A 145 15.58 21.42 9.49
N SER A 146 16.12 20.44 8.75
CA SER A 146 17.57 20.31 8.53
C SER A 146 18.06 20.81 7.17
N GLN A 147 17.17 21.04 6.20
CA GLN A 147 17.49 21.66 4.90
C GLN A 147 16.60 22.89 4.68
N GLY A 148 17.12 24.08 4.99
CA GLY A 148 16.42 25.35 4.74
C GLY A 148 15.82 25.39 3.33
N SER A 149 14.50 25.56 3.26
CA SER A 149 13.66 25.28 2.10
C SER A 149 14.00 26.09 0.84
N GLU A 150 14.59 25.43 -0.15
CA GLU A 150 14.45 25.75 -1.59
C GLU A 150 14.35 24.47 -2.45
N ALA A 151 13.81 23.37 -1.90
CA ALA A 151 13.37 22.27 -2.76
C ALA A 151 12.06 22.72 -3.44
N ASP A 152 12.17 23.07 -4.72
CA ASP A 152 11.03 23.25 -5.61
C ASP A 152 10.02 22.13 -5.33
N ALA A 153 8.75 22.50 -5.10
CA ALA A 153 7.68 21.58 -4.71
C ALA A 153 7.31 20.67 -5.89
N SER A 154 8.28 19.85 -6.31
CA SER A 154 8.19 18.91 -7.40
C SER A 154 7.12 17.88 -7.05
N PHE A 155 6.34 17.54 -8.06
CA PHE A 155 5.31 16.52 -7.93
C PHE A 155 5.99 15.17 -7.63
N ASP A 156 5.78 14.63 -6.43
CA ASP A 156 6.23 13.29 -6.06
C ASP A 156 5.04 12.44 -5.56
N PRO A 157 4.53 11.49 -6.38
CA PRO A 157 3.42 10.62 -6.01
C PRO A 157 3.81 9.56 -4.98
N TYR A 158 5.10 9.40 -4.67
CA TYR A 158 5.61 8.43 -3.71
C TYR A 158 5.72 8.97 -2.28
N GLN A 159 5.38 10.25 -2.06
CA GLN A 159 5.33 10.91 -0.75
C GLN A 159 4.37 10.19 0.21
N SER A 160 4.93 9.68 1.32
CA SER A 160 4.22 8.87 2.31
C SER A 160 3.66 9.65 3.51
N PHE A 161 3.65 10.97 3.45
CA PHE A 161 3.16 11.87 4.49
C PHE A 161 1.95 12.68 3.99
N ILE A 162 1.32 13.46 4.86
CA ILE A 162 0.12 14.22 4.53
C ILE A 162 0.52 15.48 3.74
N SER A 163 0.02 15.59 2.51
CA SER A 163 0.17 16.78 1.66
C SER A 163 -1.12 17.59 1.68
N THR A 164 -1.02 18.89 1.92
CA THR A 164 -2.15 19.83 1.85
C THR A 164 -2.54 20.19 0.42
N LYS A 165 -1.67 19.88 -0.55
CA LYS A 165 -1.83 20.17 -1.98
C LYS A 165 -1.70 18.88 -2.82
N CYS A 166 -2.26 17.77 -2.34
CA CYS A 166 -2.26 16.51 -3.08
C CYS A 166 -3.11 16.67 -4.35
N ASP A 167 -2.48 16.64 -5.52
CA ASP A 167 -3.13 16.83 -6.82
C ASP A 167 -3.64 15.47 -7.37
N PRO A 168 -4.96 15.21 -7.33
CA PRO A 168 -5.50 13.92 -7.71
C PRO A 168 -5.41 13.63 -9.20
N LEU A 169 -5.40 14.67 -10.05
CA LEU A 169 -5.30 14.50 -11.49
C LEU A 169 -3.89 14.05 -11.87
N LYS A 170 -2.86 14.74 -11.36
CA LYS A 170 -1.46 14.37 -11.63
C LYS A 170 -1.13 12.96 -11.14
N ILE A 171 -1.64 12.56 -9.97
CA ILE A 171 -1.45 11.19 -9.46
C ILE A 171 -2.12 10.15 -10.36
N ALA A 172 -3.31 10.47 -10.88
CA ALA A 172 -4.03 9.59 -11.81
C ALA A 172 -3.33 9.45 -13.16
N GLU A 173 -2.85 10.55 -13.74
CA GLU A 173 -2.04 10.58 -14.96
C GLU A 173 -0.74 9.79 -14.79
N HIS A 174 -0.05 9.99 -13.66
CA HIS A 174 1.16 9.27 -13.34
C HIS A 174 0.92 7.76 -13.22
N ALA A 175 -0.10 7.35 -12.46
CA ALA A 175 -0.47 5.94 -12.32
C ALA A 175 -0.86 5.31 -13.66
N ALA A 176 -1.61 6.03 -14.50
CA ALA A 176 -1.95 5.57 -15.84
C ALA A 176 -0.69 5.33 -16.69
N ASN A 177 0.25 6.28 -16.72
CA ASN A 177 1.49 6.16 -17.47
C ASN A 177 2.32 4.95 -17.01
N VAL A 178 2.59 4.86 -15.71
CA VAL A 178 3.39 3.79 -15.11
C VAL A 178 2.80 2.41 -15.39
N ILE A 179 1.47 2.25 -15.22
CA ILE A 179 0.83 0.94 -15.42
C ILE A 179 0.71 0.58 -16.91
N GLN A 180 0.49 1.56 -17.79
CA GLN A 180 0.46 1.30 -19.23
C GLN A 180 1.84 0.84 -19.74
N ASN A 181 2.93 1.48 -19.29
CA ASN A 181 4.29 1.06 -19.62
C ASN A 181 4.60 -0.33 -19.08
N LEU A 182 4.26 -0.59 -17.81
CA LEU A 182 4.44 -1.91 -17.19
C LEU A 182 3.70 -3.02 -17.95
N CYS A 183 2.50 -2.72 -18.44
CA CYS A 183 1.74 -3.64 -19.26
C CYS A 183 2.39 -3.89 -20.62
N HIS A 184 2.83 -2.83 -21.29
CA HIS A 184 3.49 -2.94 -22.58
C HIS A 184 4.77 -3.79 -22.49
N GLU A 185 5.56 -3.59 -21.44
CA GLU A 185 6.78 -4.34 -21.18
C GLU A 185 6.50 -5.84 -20.91
N TRP A 186 5.41 -6.14 -20.19
CA TRP A 186 5.08 -7.53 -19.82
C TRP A 186 4.32 -8.30 -20.91
N TYR A 187 3.36 -7.67 -21.58
CA TYR A 187 2.46 -8.30 -22.55
C TYR A 187 2.79 -7.94 -24.01
N GLY A 188 3.79 -7.09 -24.26
CA GLY A 188 4.12 -6.54 -25.59
C GLY A 188 3.12 -5.51 -26.11
N SER A 189 2.00 -5.31 -25.42
CA SER A 189 0.92 -4.39 -25.76
C SER A 189 0.19 -3.95 -24.50
N ALA A 190 -0.53 -2.83 -24.57
CA ALA A 190 -1.32 -2.32 -23.45
C ALA A 190 -2.57 -1.58 -23.96
N PRO A 191 -3.72 -1.72 -23.29
CA PRO A 191 -4.86 -0.86 -23.55
C PRO A 191 -4.50 0.58 -23.20
N LYS A 192 -4.97 1.53 -24.01
CA LYS A 192 -4.82 2.95 -23.69
C LYS A 192 -5.60 3.26 -22.41
N ILE A 193 -5.00 3.98 -21.46
CA ILE A 193 -5.69 4.50 -20.28
C ILE A 193 -6.03 5.97 -20.54
N ILE A 194 -7.32 6.29 -20.61
CA ILE A 194 -7.81 7.65 -20.86
C ILE A 194 -8.18 8.28 -19.52
N VAL A 195 -7.34 9.22 -19.08
CA VAL A 195 -7.61 10.03 -17.89
C VAL A 195 -8.49 11.22 -18.26
N THR A 196 -9.60 11.38 -17.56
CA THR A 196 -10.56 12.48 -17.76
C THR A 196 -10.66 13.31 -16.49
N ASP A 197 -10.27 14.58 -16.58
CA ASP A 197 -10.53 15.58 -15.56
C ASP A 197 -11.99 16.02 -15.62
N ALA A 198 -12.76 15.69 -14.59
CA ALA A 198 -14.16 16.08 -14.42
C ALA A 198 -14.33 17.08 -13.26
N GLY A 199 -13.33 17.93 -13.03
CA GLY A 199 -13.30 18.93 -11.96
C GLY A 199 -12.48 18.47 -10.76
N ALA A 200 -11.33 17.85 -11.02
CA ALA A 200 -10.35 17.47 -10.01
C ALA A 200 -9.71 18.72 -9.39
N VAL A 201 -9.63 18.77 -8.07
CA VAL A 201 -9.02 19.89 -7.34
C VAL A 201 -8.06 19.33 -6.29
N PRO A 202 -6.89 19.94 -6.07
CA PRO A 202 -6.00 19.55 -5.00
C PRO A 202 -6.69 19.54 -3.63
N PHE A 203 -6.36 18.57 -2.80
CA PHE A 203 -6.98 18.37 -1.49
C PHE A 203 -5.97 17.82 -0.47
N THR A 204 -6.28 17.93 0.82
CA THR A 204 -5.43 17.34 1.87
C THR A 204 -5.55 15.82 1.86
N PHE A 205 -4.48 15.11 1.51
CA PHE A 205 -4.42 13.65 1.46
C PHE A 205 -2.97 13.14 1.47
N VAL A 206 -2.76 11.81 1.52
CA VAL A 206 -1.44 11.18 1.42
C VAL A 206 -1.20 10.73 -0.04
N PRO A 207 -0.30 11.39 -0.81
CA PRO A 207 -0.12 11.10 -2.24
C PRO A 207 0.16 9.63 -2.55
N ARG A 208 1.06 9.01 -1.78
CA ARG A 208 1.40 7.58 -1.93
C ARG A 208 0.22 6.64 -1.75
N TYR A 209 -0.74 6.98 -0.91
CA TYR A 209 -1.90 6.10 -0.67
C TYR A 209 -2.83 6.14 -1.88
N MET A 210 -3.09 7.33 -2.42
CA MET A 210 -3.85 7.48 -3.66
C MET A 210 -3.13 6.77 -4.81
N PHE A 211 -1.82 7.01 -4.97
CA PHE A 211 -1.02 6.36 -6.00
C PHE A 211 -1.07 4.83 -5.90
N TYR A 212 -0.94 4.27 -4.69
CA TYR A 212 -1.06 2.83 -4.46
C TYR A 212 -2.42 2.28 -4.87
N ILE A 213 -3.51 2.92 -4.42
CA ILE A 213 -4.89 2.51 -4.76
C ILE A 213 -5.06 2.50 -6.28
N LEU A 214 -4.73 3.60 -6.96
CA LEU A 214 -4.89 3.70 -8.41
C LEU A 214 -4.03 2.68 -9.14
N SER A 215 -2.78 2.49 -8.71
CA SER A 215 -1.87 1.51 -9.32
C SER A 215 -2.40 0.08 -9.19
N GLU A 216 -2.88 -0.36 -8.02
CA GLU A 216 -3.42 -1.71 -7.87
C GLU A 216 -4.72 -1.91 -8.68
N LEU A 217 -5.59 -0.91 -8.73
CA LEU A 217 -6.83 -1.00 -9.50
C LEU A 217 -6.59 -0.99 -11.02
N LEU A 218 -5.70 -0.12 -11.50
CA LEU A 218 -5.33 -0.07 -12.92
C LEU A 218 -4.65 -1.37 -13.36
N LYS A 219 -3.79 -1.98 -12.52
CA LYS A 219 -3.20 -3.29 -12.83
C LYS A 219 -4.27 -4.36 -13.05
N ASN A 220 -5.30 -4.38 -12.22
CA ASN A 220 -6.41 -5.33 -12.38
C ASN A 220 -7.19 -5.07 -13.68
N ALA A 221 -7.55 -3.81 -13.94
CA ALA A 221 -8.28 -3.40 -15.13
C ALA A 221 -7.52 -3.72 -16.44
N VAL A 222 -6.22 -3.39 -16.48
CA VAL A 222 -5.33 -3.65 -17.61
C VAL A 222 -5.16 -5.14 -17.83
N ARG A 223 -4.85 -5.90 -16.77
CA ARG A 223 -4.71 -7.35 -16.85
C ARG A 223 -5.98 -8.02 -17.38
N ALA A 224 -7.14 -7.67 -16.84
CA ALA A 224 -8.42 -8.23 -17.28
C ALA A 224 -8.69 -7.91 -18.76
N THR A 225 -8.41 -6.67 -19.19
CA THR A 225 -8.58 -6.24 -20.58
C THR A 225 -7.68 -6.99 -21.54
N VAL A 226 -6.39 -7.16 -21.21
CA VAL A 226 -5.42 -7.88 -22.05
C VAL A 226 -5.75 -9.37 -22.13
N GLU A 227 -6.06 -10.01 -20.99
CA GLU A 227 -6.43 -11.42 -20.94
C GLU A 227 -7.69 -11.66 -21.78
N GLN A 228 -8.74 -10.86 -21.59
CA GLN A 228 -9.98 -10.96 -22.36
C GLN A 228 -9.78 -10.71 -23.86
N HIS A 229 -8.94 -9.74 -24.23
CA HIS A 229 -8.63 -9.45 -25.63
C HIS A 229 -7.94 -10.63 -26.32
N SER A 230 -6.97 -11.24 -25.63
CA SER A 230 -6.24 -12.44 -26.10
C SER A 230 -7.18 -13.61 -26.40
N PHE A 231 -8.28 -13.76 -25.66
CA PHE A 231 -9.31 -14.77 -25.93
C PHE A 231 -10.21 -14.42 -27.12
N SER A 232 -10.51 -13.14 -27.32
CA SER A 232 -11.48 -12.68 -28.32
C SER A 232 -10.94 -12.62 -29.76
N GLY A 233 -9.62 -12.60 -29.95
CA GLY A 233 -8.98 -12.50 -31.26
C GLY A 233 -9.22 -11.17 -31.99
N ASN A 234 -9.71 -10.15 -31.28
CA ASN A 234 -10.00 -8.83 -31.84
C ASN A 234 -8.71 -8.05 -32.12
N SER A 235 -8.75 -7.05 -33.00
CA SER A 235 -7.53 -6.33 -33.44
C SER A 235 -7.06 -5.25 -32.45
N ASP A 236 -7.99 -4.56 -31.79
CA ASP A 236 -7.69 -3.44 -30.88
C ASP A 236 -8.29 -3.65 -29.48
N MET A 237 -7.50 -3.34 -28.46
CA MET A 237 -7.95 -3.33 -27.07
C MET A 237 -8.78 -2.07 -26.80
N VAL A 238 -9.94 -2.23 -26.16
CA VAL A 238 -10.77 -1.10 -25.76
C VAL A 238 -10.04 -0.29 -24.67
N PRO A 239 -10.01 1.05 -24.77
CA PRO A 239 -9.38 1.88 -23.75
C PRO A 239 -10.05 1.77 -22.38
N ILE A 240 -9.25 1.82 -21.32
CA ILE A 240 -9.72 1.94 -19.94
C ILE A 240 -10.01 3.40 -19.65
N SER A 241 -11.17 3.69 -19.04
CA SER A 241 -11.54 5.05 -18.64
C SER A 241 -11.20 5.29 -17.17
N LEU A 242 -10.44 6.35 -16.88
CA LEU A 242 -10.11 6.83 -15.55
C LEU A 242 -10.66 8.25 -15.38
N VAL A 243 -11.75 8.40 -14.64
CA VAL A 243 -12.38 9.71 -14.39
C VAL A 243 -12.06 10.17 -12.99
N VAL A 244 -11.61 11.42 -12.84
CA VAL A 244 -11.29 12.04 -11.54
C VAL A 244 -12.11 13.31 -11.35
N CYS A 245 -12.77 13.45 -10.20
CA CYS A 245 -13.49 14.69 -9.85
C CYS A 245 -13.40 14.98 -8.35
N THR A 246 -13.55 16.24 -7.98
CA THR A 246 -13.58 16.66 -6.58
C THR A 246 -14.85 17.47 -6.31
N GLY A 247 -15.59 17.10 -5.27
CA GLY A 247 -16.83 17.80 -4.91
C GLY A 247 -17.18 17.62 -3.43
N ARG A 248 -17.62 18.70 -2.79
CA ARG A 248 -18.10 18.71 -1.38
C ARG A 248 -17.11 18.06 -0.39
N GLY A 249 -15.81 18.28 -0.59
CA GLY A 249 -14.76 17.72 0.28
C GLY A 249 -14.43 16.24 0.04
N VAL A 250 -14.90 15.66 -1.07
CA VAL A 250 -14.59 14.29 -1.47
C VAL A 250 -14.01 14.28 -2.88
N THR A 251 -12.85 13.66 -3.03
CA THR A 251 -12.26 13.32 -4.32
C THR A 251 -12.75 11.94 -4.73
N SER A 252 -13.40 11.83 -5.88
CA SER A 252 -13.94 10.59 -6.41
C SER A 252 -13.20 10.18 -7.67
N VAL A 253 -12.90 8.89 -7.79
CA VAL A 253 -12.27 8.28 -8.96
C VAL A 253 -13.13 7.13 -9.45
N ARG A 254 -13.36 7.06 -10.76
CA ARG A 254 -13.97 5.91 -11.42
C ARG A 254 -12.99 5.30 -12.42
N ILE A 255 -12.78 3.99 -12.30
CA ILE A 255 -12.01 3.19 -13.27
C ILE A 255 -12.96 2.23 -13.93
N SER A 256 -13.06 2.28 -15.25
CA SER A 256 -13.96 1.45 -16.05
C SER A 256 -13.15 0.67 -17.08
N ASP A 257 -13.25 -0.66 -17.04
CA ASP A 257 -12.65 -1.57 -18.01
C ASP A 257 -13.70 -2.36 -18.80
N THR A 258 -13.25 -3.03 -19.87
CA THR A 258 -14.05 -4.03 -20.61
C THR A 258 -13.37 -5.39 -20.57
N GLY A 259 -12.79 -5.74 -19.43
CA GLY A 259 -12.01 -6.96 -19.20
C GLY A 259 -12.86 -8.21 -18.98
N GLY A 260 -14.11 -8.24 -19.46
CA GLY A 260 -15.00 -9.39 -19.34
C GLY A 260 -15.71 -9.51 -17.99
N GLY A 261 -15.45 -8.61 -17.04
CA GLY A 261 -16.13 -8.56 -15.74
C GLY A 261 -15.80 -9.74 -14.81
N ILE A 262 -16.26 -9.62 -13.58
CA ILE A 262 -16.12 -10.62 -12.51
C ILE A 262 -17.39 -11.50 -12.44
N PRO A 263 -17.27 -12.83 -12.51
CA PRO A 263 -18.38 -13.77 -12.29
C PRO A 263 -19.04 -13.61 -10.91
N VAL A 264 -20.36 -13.82 -10.84
CA VAL A 264 -21.16 -13.57 -9.63
C VAL A 264 -20.73 -14.45 -8.45
N ASP A 265 -20.37 -15.70 -8.72
CA ASP A 265 -19.86 -16.68 -7.76
C ASP A 265 -18.49 -16.28 -7.19
N ARG A 266 -17.68 -15.53 -7.95
CA ARG A 266 -16.35 -15.08 -7.51
C ARG A 266 -16.37 -13.74 -6.78
N LEU A 267 -17.44 -12.96 -6.95
CA LEU A 267 -17.53 -11.60 -6.44
C LEU A 267 -17.32 -11.47 -4.91
N PRO A 268 -17.82 -12.38 -4.05
CA PRO A 268 -17.54 -12.31 -2.62
C PRO A 268 -16.05 -12.50 -2.28
N HIS A 269 -15.34 -13.31 -3.07
CA HIS A 269 -13.96 -13.69 -2.79
C HIS A 269 -12.92 -12.64 -3.21
N VAL A 270 -13.28 -11.67 -4.07
CA VAL A 270 -12.32 -10.66 -4.55
C VAL A 270 -11.75 -9.75 -3.44
N TRP A 271 -12.41 -9.74 -2.29
CA TRP A 271 -11.99 -9.01 -1.09
C TRP A 271 -11.12 -9.84 -0.16
N SER A 272 -10.94 -11.13 -0.43
CA SER A 272 -10.08 -11.99 0.37
C SER A 272 -8.61 -11.70 0.11
N TYR A 273 -7.82 -11.62 1.17
CA TYR A 273 -6.37 -11.46 1.06
C TYR A 273 -5.67 -12.68 0.45
N LEU A 274 -6.34 -13.84 0.47
CA LEU A 274 -5.80 -15.11 0.01
C LEU A 274 -6.26 -15.48 -1.40
N TYR A 275 -7.25 -14.76 -1.94
CA TYR A 275 -7.82 -15.02 -3.25
C TYR A 275 -7.03 -14.34 -4.37
N THR A 276 -6.74 -15.08 -5.44
CA THR A 276 -6.18 -14.53 -6.67
C THR A 276 -6.57 -15.39 -7.87
N THR A 277 -6.84 -14.76 -9.00
CA THR A 277 -7.05 -15.43 -10.29
C THR A 277 -5.76 -15.58 -11.09
N ALA A 278 -4.62 -15.13 -10.55
CA ALA A 278 -3.31 -15.38 -11.14
C ALA A 278 -2.93 -16.85 -11.00
N GLN A 279 -2.39 -17.47 -12.05
CA GLN A 279 -1.87 -18.82 -11.91
C GLN A 279 -0.73 -18.85 -10.87
N PRO A 280 -0.71 -19.85 -9.96
CA PRO A 280 0.41 -20.04 -9.06
C PRO A 280 1.65 -20.35 -9.90
N GLN A 281 2.69 -19.53 -9.79
CA GLN A 281 4.02 -19.86 -10.29
C GLN A 281 4.88 -20.22 -9.08
N ASP A 282 5.63 -21.32 -9.17
CA ASP A 282 6.39 -21.98 -8.09
C ASP A 282 7.62 -21.18 -7.58
N PHE A 283 7.59 -19.84 -7.62
CA PHE A 283 8.70 -18.99 -7.23
C PHE A 283 8.41 -18.20 -5.94
N PRO A 284 9.43 -17.97 -5.09
CA PRO A 284 9.27 -17.26 -3.83
C PRO A 284 8.73 -15.83 -4.04
N ILE A 285 7.97 -15.36 -3.06
CA ILE A 285 7.28 -14.06 -3.08
C ILE A 285 8.32 -12.94 -2.98
N THR A 286 8.50 -12.15 -4.04
CA THR A 286 9.52 -11.08 -4.05
C THR A 286 9.00 -9.66 -3.85
N ARG A 287 7.68 -9.41 -3.65
CA ARG A 287 7.21 -8.04 -3.28
C ARG A 287 7.99 -7.59 -2.04
N GLU A 288 8.71 -6.47 -2.15
CA GLU A 288 9.45 -5.91 -1.01
C GLU A 288 8.50 -5.64 0.15
N SER A 289 7.28 -5.15 -0.13
CA SER A 289 6.18 -5.00 0.83
C SER A 289 4.80 -5.24 0.21
N VAL A 290 3.81 -5.54 1.06
CA VAL A 290 2.37 -5.64 0.71
C VAL A 290 1.84 -4.37 0.06
N ASP A 291 2.39 -3.23 0.47
CA ASP A 291 1.98 -1.86 0.19
C ASP A 291 3.05 -1.02 -0.51
N ALA A 292 4.11 -1.64 -1.05
CA ALA A 292 5.19 -0.91 -1.71
C ALA A 292 4.88 -0.61 -3.19
N PRO A 293 4.65 0.67 -3.57
CA PRO A 293 4.85 1.13 -4.95
C PRO A 293 6.34 1.25 -5.32
N THR A 294 7.27 1.00 -4.38
CA THR A 294 8.72 1.19 -4.58
C THR A 294 9.26 0.42 -5.80
N ARG A 295 8.68 -0.74 -6.14
CA ARG A 295 9.05 -1.44 -7.39
C ARG A 295 8.68 -0.66 -8.66
N LEU A 296 7.58 0.09 -8.66
CA LEU A 296 7.21 0.96 -9.78
C LEU A 296 8.22 2.09 -9.97
N ARG A 297 8.75 2.64 -8.88
CA ARG A 297 9.82 3.64 -8.94
C ARG A 297 11.12 3.07 -9.52
N HIS A 298 11.48 1.83 -9.19
CA HIS A 298 12.63 1.16 -9.79
C HIS A 298 12.42 0.86 -11.28
N VAL A 299 11.22 0.39 -11.65
CA VAL A 299 10.82 0.21 -13.06
C VAL A 299 10.94 1.54 -13.81
N GLU A 300 10.42 2.63 -13.24
CA GLU A 300 10.52 3.99 -13.78
C GLU A 300 11.97 4.47 -13.92
N MET A 301 12.84 4.22 -12.93
CA MET A 301 14.26 4.56 -12.99
C MET A 301 15.03 3.74 -14.03
N SER A 302 14.70 2.45 -14.21
CA SER A 302 15.30 1.61 -15.27
C SER A 302 14.87 2.01 -16.68
N MET A 303 13.81 2.82 -16.81
CA MET A 303 13.30 3.32 -18.09
C MET A 303 13.94 4.64 -18.56
N GLN A 304 14.82 5.26 -17.75
CA GLN A 304 15.52 6.48 -18.13
C GLN A 304 16.80 6.18 -18.95
N PRO A 305 17.01 6.82 -20.12
CA PRO A 305 18.21 6.58 -20.92
C PRO A 305 19.48 7.06 -20.19
N GLY A 306 20.43 6.14 -19.95
CA GLY A 306 21.75 6.44 -19.39
C GLY A 306 22.02 5.92 -17.96
N HIS A 307 21.05 5.30 -17.29
CA HIS A 307 21.25 4.66 -15.99
C HIS A 307 21.50 3.16 -16.11
N SER A 308 22.77 2.77 -16.25
CA SER A 308 23.21 1.39 -16.05
C SER A 308 23.12 1.06 -14.56
N LEU A 309 22.20 0.19 -14.15
CA LEU A 309 22.05 -0.28 -12.75
C LEU A 309 23.16 -1.25 -12.31
N LEU A 310 24.33 -1.20 -12.96
CA LEU A 310 25.49 -2.01 -12.64
C LEU A 310 26.44 -1.18 -11.80
N ASP A 311 26.10 -0.95 -10.54
CA ASP A 311 27.11 -0.79 -9.51
C ASP A 311 26.55 -1.19 -8.12
N GLN A 312 27.13 -2.30 -7.63
CA GLN A 312 27.31 -2.71 -6.23
C GLN A 312 26.10 -3.26 -5.45
N ASP A 313 25.91 -4.59 -5.55
CA ASP A 313 26.01 -5.52 -4.41
C ASP A 313 26.12 -6.99 -4.93
N GLU A 314 27.07 -7.76 -4.41
CA GLU A 314 27.48 -9.11 -4.88
C GLU A 314 26.50 -10.25 -4.47
N ASP A 315 25.21 -10.17 -4.81
CA ASP A 315 24.29 -11.33 -4.66
C ASP A 315 23.35 -11.53 -5.88
N THR A 316 23.98 -11.52 -7.06
CA THR A 316 23.35 -11.50 -8.39
C THR A 316 22.71 -12.81 -8.85
N SER A 317 22.59 -13.82 -7.98
CA SER A 317 21.95 -15.09 -8.32
C SER A 317 20.48 -15.18 -7.90
N GLN A 318 20.02 -14.34 -6.96
CA GLN A 318 18.58 -14.22 -6.65
C GLN A 318 17.85 -13.21 -7.53
N GLU A 319 18.52 -12.11 -7.94
CA GLU A 319 17.87 -11.01 -8.67
C GLU A 319 17.39 -11.38 -10.08
N HIS A 320 18.13 -12.23 -10.81
CA HIS A 320 17.67 -12.73 -12.10
C HIS A 320 16.43 -13.64 -12.01
N ARG A 321 16.12 -14.23 -10.84
CA ARG A 321 14.92 -15.07 -10.62
C ARG A 321 13.68 -14.24 -10.25
N ILE A 322 13.84 -12.94 -10.01
CA ILE A 322 12.76 -12.00 -9.65
C ILE A 322 11.84 -11.69 -10.84
N LEU A 323 12.32 -11.90 -12.07
CA LEU A 323 11.65 -11.59 -13.34
C LEU A 323 10.50 -12.54 -13.71
N LEU A 324 10.27 -13.62 -12.94
CA LEU A 324 9.39 -14.71 -13.36
C LEU A 324 7.91 -14.51 -12.98
N ARG A 325 7.56 -13.53 -12.15
CA ARG A 325 6.15 -13.23 -11.79
C ARG A 325 5.68 -11.96 -12.47
N SER A 326 4.48 -11.99 -13.06
CA SER A 326 3.88 -10.79 -13.64
C SER A 326 3.80 -9.66 -12.60
N PRO A 327 4.42 -8.50 -12.85
CA PRO A 327 4.35 -7.35 -11.94
C PRO A 327 2.92 -6.79 -11.84
N LEU A 328 2.03 -7.23 -12.74
CA LEU A 328 0.61 -6.92 -12.81
C LEU A 328 -0.22 -7.85 -11.90
N ALA A 329 0.28 -9.03 -11.53
CA ALA A 329 -0.41 -10.04 -10.73
C ALA A 329 0.36 -10.41 -9.44
N GLY A 330 0.05 -9.69 -8.36
CA GLY A 330 0.64 -9.88 -7.04
C GLY A 330 0.01 -11.00 -6.21
N LEU A 331 0.13 -10.90 -4.89
CA LEU A 331 -0.32 -11.89 -3.90
C LEU A 331 -1.84 -12.09 -3.77
N GLY A 332 -2.65 -11.30 -4.47
CA GLY A 332 -4.10 -11.23 -4.25
C GLY A 332 -4.53 -10.12 -3.30
N CYS A 333 -3.60 -9.43 -2.64
CA CYS A 333 -3.95 -8.44 -1.61
C CYS A 333 -4.29 -7.03 -2.14
N GLY A 334 -4.21 -6.79 -3.45
CA GLY A 334 -4.30 -5.44 -4.02
C GLY A 334 -5.66 -4.77 -3.77
N LEU A 335 -6.77 -5.48 -4.03
CA LEU A 335 -8.13 -4.99 -3.77
C LEU A 335 -8.41 -4.74 -2.28
N PRO A 336 -8.21 -5.72 -1.37
CA PRO A 336 -8.49 -5.48 0.05
C PRO A 336 -7.61 -4.41 0.67
N LEU A 337 -6.32 -4.32 0.30
CA LEU A 337 -5.45 -3.24 0.80
C LEU A 337 -5.86 -1.88 0.24
N SER A 338 -6.25 -1.79 -1.04
CA SER A 338 -6.76 -0.53 -1.60
C SER A 338 -8.01 -0.05 -0.88
N ARG A 339 -8.91 -0.98 -0.53
CA ARG A 339 -10.09 -0.69 0.32
C ARG A 339 -9.66 -0.18 1.69
N LEU A 340 -8.72 -0.85 2.36
CA LEU A 340 -8.20 -0.40 3.65
C LEU A 340 -7.60 1.01 3.60
N TYR A 341 -6.77 1.32 2.59
CA TYR A 341 -6.19 2.65 2.44
C TYR A 341 -7.25 3.73 2.26
N ALA A 342 -8.30 3.45 1.48
CA ALA A 342 -9.42 4.36 1.31
C ALA A 342 -10.20 4.54 2.63
N GLU A 343 -10.58 3.45 3.29
CA GLU A 343 -11.35 3.45 4.53
C GLU A 343 -10.60 4.07 5.72
N TYR A 344 -9.28 3.89 5.78
CA TYR A 344 -8.43 4.39 6.86
C TYR A 344 -8.53 5.92 7.03
N LEU A 345 -8.71 6.66 5.93
CA LEU A 345 -8.92 8.11 5.93
C LEU A 345 -10.40 8.50 5.73
N GLY A 346 -11.33 7.62 6.08
CA GLY A 346 -12.78 7.86 6.03
C GLY A 346 -13.41 7.75 4.64
N GLY A 347 -12.63 7.37 3.64
CA GLY A 347 -13.09 7.09 2.28
C GLY A 347 -13.79 5.74 2.16
N ARG A 348 -14.00 5.29 0.91
CA ARG A 348 -14.55 3.96 0.60
C ARG A 348 -14.20 3.54 -0.82
N LEU A 349 -14.25 2.24 -1.06
CA LEU A 349 -14.08 1.64 -2.38
C LEU A 349 -15.30 0.77 -2.70
N LYS A 350 -15.87 0.93 -3.89
CA LYS A 350 -17.01 0.14 -4.38
C LYS A 350 -16.69 -0.47 -5.74
N LEU A 351 -17.17 -1.68 -5.97
CA LEU A 351 -16.99 -2.39 -7.23
C LEU A 351 -18.36 -2.75 -7.80
N GLN A 352 -18.53 -2.50 -9.09
CA GLN A 352 -19.71 -2.90 -9.87
C GLN A 352 -19.24 -3.63 -11.12
N THR A 353 -19.67 -4.87 -11.30
CA THR A 353 -19.25 -5.72 -12.39
C THR A 353 -20.42 -6.07 -13.29
N LEU A 354 -20.18 -6.12 -14.60
CA LEU A 354 -21.07 -6.67 -15.60
C LEU A 354 -20.42 -7.92 -16.17
N PRO A 355 -20.85 -9.14 -15.77
CA PRO A 355 -20.27 -10.37 -16.26
C PRO A 355 -20.28 -10.43 -17.79
N ARG A 356 -19.15 -10.85 -18.37
CA ARG A 356 -18.84 -10.90 -19.81
C ARG A 356 -18.67 -9.55 -20.50
N TYR A 357 -18.72 -8.44 -19.76
CA TYR A 357 -18.52 -7.11 -20.31
C TYR A 357 -17.31 -6.42 -19.67
N GLY A 358 -17.38 -6.06 -18.39
CA GLY A 358 -16.37 -5.21 -17.77
C GLY A 358 -16.66 -4.90 -16.30
N THR A 359 -15.77 -4.13 -15.68
CA THR A 359 -15.88 -3.74 -14.28
C THR A 359 -15.70 -2.23 -14.11
N ASP A 360 -16.56 -1.65 -13.28
CA ASP A 360 -16.43 -0.30 -12.75
C ASP A 360 -15.98 -0.34 -11.29
N VAL A 361 -14.89 0.35 -10.98
CA VAL A 361 -14.43 0.57 -9.60
C VAL A 361 -14.54 2.04 -9.25
N PHE A 362 -15.21 2.34 -8.14
CA PHE A 362 -15.40 3.68 -7.61
C PHE A 362 -14.62 3.83 -6.30
N VAL A 363 -13.70 4.79 -6.26
CA VAL A 363 -12.94 5.17 -5.07
C VAL A 363 -13.42 6.54 -4.62
N TYR A 364 -13.71 6.69 -3.33
CA TYR A 364 -14.07 7.97 -2.72
C TYR A 364 -13.06 8.25 -1.62
N LEU A 365 -12.33 9.35 -1.74
CA LEU A 365 -11.29 9.79 -0.81
C LEU A 365 -11.74 11.10 -0.18
N ASN A 366 -11.92 11.10 1.14
CA ASN A 366 -12.30 12.32 1.84
C ASN A 366 -11.09 13.23 1.96
N SER A 367 -11.33 14.54 1.83
CA SER A 367 -10.37 15.53 2.28
C SER A 367 -10.18 15.39 3.77
N VAL A 368 -8.91 15.29 4.14
CA VAL A 368 -8.52 14.87 5.45
C VAL A 368 -8.62 16.06 6.40
N GLY A 369 -9.81 16.22 7.00
CA GLY A 369 -10.13 17.39 7.82
C GLY A 369 -10.57 17.08 9.25
N ASN A 370 -11.41 16.07 9.49
CA ASN A 370 -11.99 15.78 10.82
C ASN A 370 -12.23 14.29 11.11
N SER A 371 -11.82 13.36 10.23
CA SER A 371 -12.05 11.92 10.47
C SER A 371 -10.95 11.35 11.36
N ALA A 372 -11.35 10.76 12.49
CA ALA A 372 -10.46 9.98 13.35
C ALA A 372 -9.99 8.72 12.61
N GLU A 373 -8.76 8.26 12.88
CA GLU A 373 -8.32 6.94 12.45
C GLU A 373 -9.32 5.87 12.92
N MET A 374 -9.77 5.01 12.00
CA MET A 374 -10.59 3.86 12.36
C MET A 374 -9.71 2.71 12.89
N LEU A 375 -9.15 2.90 14.09
CA LEU A 375 -8.58 1.81 14.88
C LEU A 375 -9.73 1.12 15.61
N SER A 376 -9.96 -0.16 15.33
CA SER A 376 -10.94 -0.94 16.09
C SER A 376 -10.47 -1.08 17.54
N ALA A 377 -11.29 -0.64 18.50
CA ALA A 377 -11.16 -1.09 19.88
C ALA A 377 -11.49 -2.60 19.91
N ILE A 378 -10.56 -3.41 20.43
CA ILE A 378 -10.75 -4.87 20.60
C ILE A 378 -10.24 -5.27 21.98
#